data_AF-A0A397U2Q1-F1
#
_entry.id   AF-A0A397U2Q1-F1
#
_cell.length_a   1.000
_cell.length_b   1.000
_cell.length_c   1.000
_cell.angle_alpha   90.00
_cell.angle_beta   90.00
_cell.angle_gamma   90.00
#
_symmetry.space_group_name_H-M   'P 1'
#
loop_
_entity.id
_entity.type
_entity.pdbx_description
1 polymer ?
#
loop_
_entity_poly.entity_id
_entity_poly.type
_entity_poly.pdbx_seq_one_letter_code
_entity_poly.pdbx_strand_id
1 'polypeptide(L)'
;MAVFGQLIQGNMGIEEFSAKIKKVCKIARMAPEQQREQFIRGLNPMNQYNIRMMAKFNDTQDNITEALAEAEKFTLSQKSVPSSFPIFPTANPYADTNKSKMTKTEIVDLIKTAMASSESQTAQQNANLRSTIKSFQETMSRATKTLDNSKKSSKKRAEDIGINHFLSDLLRKNPDVLLRNHQVTNAPSAEDLDIIPETALERKRKAGSLKRVKLILLL
;
A
#
# COMPACT_ATOMS: atom_id res chain seq x y z
N MET A 1 -10.70 -6.44 29.58
CA MET A 1 -9.67 -6.13 28.57
C MET A 1 -8.79 -5.03 29.16
N ALA A 2 -7.59 -5.37 29.65
CA ALA A 2 -6.69 -4.38 30.24
C ALA A 2 -5.93 -3.63 29.13
N VAL A 3 -5.90 -2.30 29.25
CA VAL A 3 -5.43 -1.37 28.22
C VAL A 3 -3.91 -1.20 28.32
N PHE A 4 -3.15 -2.18 27.82
CA PHE A 4 -1.68 -2.15 27.92
C PHE A 4 -1.02 -1.12 26.99
N GLY A 5 -1.72 -0.66 25.93
CA GLY A 5 -1.25 0.37 25.02
C GLY A 5 -1.19 1.80 25.59
N GLN A 6 -1.58 2.01 26.85
CA GLN A 6 -1.55 3.34 27.49
C GLN A 6 -0.29 3.59 28.33
N LEU A 7 0.50 2.57 28.67
CA LEU A 7 1.68 2.77 29.51
C LEU A 7 2.88 3.22 28.66
N ILE A 8 3.05 4.53 28.58
CA ILE A 8 4.19 5.17 27.92
C ILE A 8 5.19 5.71 28.95
N GLN A 9 6.47 5.72 28.59
CA GLN A 9 7.55 6.21 29.44
C GLN A 9 7.38 7.69 29.77
N GLY A 10 7.02 8.52 28.78
CA GLY A 10 6.97 9.98 28.97
C GLY A 10 8.30 10.52 29.49
N ASN A 11 8.25 11.26 30.60
CA ASN A 11 9.42 11.83 31.29
C ASN A 11 9.98 10.93 32.41
N MET A 12 9.44 9.72 32.57
CA MET A 12 9.91 8.76 33.58
C MET A 12 11.30 8.24 33.21
N GLY A 13 12.18 8.10 34.20
CA GLY A 13 13.49 7.46 34.01
C GLY A 13 13.35 6.00 33.59
N ILE A 14 14.32 5.46 32.86
CA ILE A 14 14.20 4.13 32.26
C ILE A 14 14.03 3.01 33.30
N GLU A 15 14.74 3.08 34.41
CA GLU A 15 14.69 2.07 35.48
C GLU A 15 13.30 2.06 36.14
N GLU A 16 12.75 3.24 36.41
CA GLU A 16 11.42 3.41 37.00
C GLU A 16 10.33 2.90 36.03
N PHE A 17 10.45 3.23 34.75
CA PHE A 17 9.53 2.77 33.72
C PHE A 17 9.58 1.25 33.56
N SER A 18 10.78 0.66 33.53
CA SER A 18 10.97 -0.78 33.45
C SER A 18 10.29 -1.48 34.63
N ALA A 19 10.51 -1.01 35.87
CA ALA A 19 9.87 -1.56 37.06
C ALA A 19 8.34 -1.47 37.01
N LYS A 20 7.79 -0.36 36.52
CA LYS A 20 6.34 -0.16 36.37
C LYS A 20 5.74 -1.11 35.34
N ILE A 21 6.36 -1.24 34.17
CA ILE A 21 5.96 -2.20 33.13
C ILE A 21 5.99 -3.63 33.68
N LYS A 22 7.07 -4.04 34.35
CA LYS A 22 7.19 -5.41 34.92
C LYS A 22 6.03 -5.72 35.86
N LYS A 23 5.66 -4.80 36.75
CA LYS A 23 4.52 -4.98 37.67
C LYS A 23 3.21 -5.15 36.91
N VAL A 24 2.94 -4.29 35.94
CA VAL A 24 1.71 -4.32 35.13
C VAL A 24 1.61 -5.61 34.30
N CYS A 25 2.69 -6.01 33.63
CA CYS A 25 2.74 -7.25 32.86
C CYS A 25 2.63 -8.51 33.72
N LYS A 26 3.17 -8.49 34.96
CA LYS A 26 3.02 -9.59 35.92
C LYS A 26 1.56 -9.77 36.35
N ILE A 27 0.85 -8.68 36.62
CA ILE A 27 -0.60 -8.71 36.93
C ILE A 27 -1.38 -9.29 35.74
N ALA A 28 -0.95 -8.95 34.53
CA ALA A 28 -1.52 -9.44 33.27
C ALA A 28 -1.19 -10.91 32.95
N ARG A 29 -0.27 -11.54 33.71
CA ARG A 29 0.29 -12.87 33.42
C ARG A 29 0.89 -12.98 32.01
N MET A 30 1.58 -11.92 31.56
CA MET A 30 2.27 -11.92 30.27
C MET A 30 3.53 -12.79 30.29
N ALA A 31 3.81 -13.43 29.15
CA ALA A 31 5.10 -14.10 28.94
C ALA A 31 6.25 -13.07 28.86
N PRO A 32 7.51 -13.47 29.16
CA PRO A 32 8.66 -12.57 29.12
C PRO A 32 8.85 -11.83 27.78
N GLU A 33 8.59 -12.50 26.66
CA GLU A 33 8.68 -11.89 25.33
C GLU A 33 7.62 -10.81 25.12
N GLN A 34 6.38 -11.07 25.55
CA GLN A 34 5.30 -10.09 25.47
C GLN A 34 5.58 -8.89 26.38
N GLN A 35 6.10 -9.14 27.58
CA GLN A 35 6.52 -8.07 28.49
C GLN A 35 7.60 -7.19 27.87
N ARG A 36 8.61 -7.81 27.23
CA ARG A 36 9.65 -7.09 26.49
C ARG A 36 9.07 -6.27 25.35
N GLU A 37 8.11 -6.81 24.60
CA GLU A 37 7.44 -6.06 23.54
C GLU A 37 6.66 -4.85 24.09
N GLN A 38 5.91 -5.01 25.19
CA GLN A 38 5.20 -3.90 25.80
C GLN A 38 6.17 -2.83 26.33
N PHE A 39 7.29 -3.26 26.91
CA PHE A 39 8.36 -2.37 27.32
C PHE A 39 8.88 -1.55 26.13
N ILE A 40 9.30 -2.21 25.05
CA ILE A 40 9.83 -1.54 23.85
C ILE A 40 8.81 -0.60 23.22
N ARG A 41 7.54 -1.00 23.12
CA ARG A 41 6.46 -0.17 22.56
C ARG A 41 6.17 1.06 23.41
N GLY A 42 6.30 0.94 24.72
CA GLY A 42 6.04 2.02 25.67
C GLY A 42 7.23 2.97 25.88
N LEU A 43 8.44 2.64 25.41
CA LEU A 43 9.59 3.55 25.46
C LEU A 43 9.30 4.85 24.73
N ASN A 44 9.92 5.95 25.19
CA ASN A 44 9.85 7.21 24.44
C ASN A 44 10.56 7.07 23.07
N PRO A 45 10.25 7.92 22.08
CA PRO A 45 10.83 7.82 20.74
C PRO A 45 12.37 7.85 20.72
N MET A 46 13.00 8.61 21.62
CA MET A 46 14.46 8.71 21.71
C MET A 46 15.08 7.39 22.14
N ASN A 47 14.53 6.77 23.19
CA ASN A 47 15.01 5.47 23.69
C ASN A 47 14.70 4.35 22.70
N GLN A 48 13.59 4.39 21.97
CA GLN A 48 13.32 3.46 20.85
C GLN A 48 14.35 3.59 19.72
N TYR A 49 14.79 4.80 19.41
CA TYR A 49 15.86 5.04 18.45
C TYR A 49 17.20 4.50 18.96
N ASN A 50 17.56 4.83 20.19
CA ASN A 50 18.79 4.43 20.84
C ASN A 50 18.99 2.90 20.85
N ILE A 51 17.97 2.11 21.20
CA ILE A 51 18.09 0.64 21.20
C ILE A 51 18.29 0.05 19.79
N ARG A 52 17.81 0.71 18.74
CA ARG A 52 18.04 0.29 17.35
C ARG A 52 19.47 0.60 16.93
N MET A 53 19.95 1.80 17.25
CA MET A 53 21.31 2.23 16.92
C MET A 53 22.38 1.45 17.68
N MET A 54 22.10 1.02 18.92
CA MET A 54 23.00 0.18 19.70
C MET A 54 22.94 -1.31 19.34
N ALA A 55 22.13 -1.71 18.34
CA ALA A 55 21.86 -3.11 18.00
C ALA A 55 21.33 -3.95 19.19
N LYS A 56 20.69 -3.29 20.17
CA LYS A 56 20.13 -3.91 21.39
C LYS A 56 18.67 -4.29 21.25
N PHE A 57 18.06 -4.03 20.09
CA PHE A 57 16.62 -4.24 19.89
C PHE A 57 16.18 -5.65 20.28
N ASN A 58 16.97 -6.69 19.95
CA ASN A 58 16.63 -8.10 20.20
C ASN A 58 17.07 -8.63 21.58
N ASP A 59 17.71 -7.81 22.41
CA ASP A 59 18.19 -8.24 23.72
C ASP A 59 17.03 -8.44 24.71
N THR A 60 17.35 -8.99 25.89
CA THR A 60 16.41 -9.11 27.01
C THR A 60 15.99 -7.73 27.52
N GLN A 61 14.82 -7.63 28.14
CA GLN A 61 14.37 -6.36 28.73
C GLN A 61 15.38 -5.80 29.74
N ASP A 62 16.06 -6.67 30.50
CA ASP A 62 17.02 -6.25 31.52
C ASP A 62 18.27 -5.64 30.88
N ASN A 63 18.85 -6.30 29.88
CA ASN A 63 20.00 -5.78 29.14
C ASN A 63 19.67 -4.45 28.43
N ILE A 64 18.45 -4.33 27.88
CA ILE A 64 17.99 -3.08 27.26
C ILE A 64 17.86 -1.98 28.33
N THR A 65 17.29 -2.29 29.49
CA THR A 65 17.12 -1.34 30.60
C THR A 65 18.47 -0.83 31.08
N GLU A 66 19.44 -1.72 31.26
CA GLU A 66 20.80 -1.40 31.68
C GLU A 66 21.50 -0.46 30.69
N ALA A 67 21.51 -0.81 29.39
CA ALA A 67 22.16 0.00 28.36
C ALA A 67 21.53 1.41 28.24
N LEU A 68 20.21 1.50 28.36
CA LEU A 68 19.51 2.78 28.35
C LEU A 68 19.76 3.59 29.63
N ALA A 69 19.88 2.95 30.78
CA ALA A 69 20.21 3.63 32.04
C ALA A 69 21.61 4.22 32.00
N GLU A 70 22.57 3.51 31.40
CA GLU A 70 23.91 4.02 31.15
C GLU A 70 23.89 5.24 30.22
N ALA A 71 23.11 5.18 29.13
CA ALA A 71 22.95 6.31 28.21
C ALA A 71 22.30 7.54 28.87
N GLU A 72 21.31 7.34 29.75
CA GLU A 72 20.68 8.41 30.53
C GLU A 72 21.69 9.06 31.49
N LYS A 73 22.49 8.26 32.21
CA LYS A 73 23.56 8.74 33.10
C LYS A 73 24.62 9.54 32.34
N PHE A 74 25.05 9.04 31.17
CA PHE A 74 26.02 9.74 30.33
C PHE A 74 25.48 11.09 29.86
N THR A 75 24.23 11.14 29.39
CA THR A 75 23.59 12.39 28.93
C THR A 75 23.44 13.40 30.07
N LEU A 76 23.06 12.95 31.26
CA LEU A 76 22.99 13.80 32.45
C LEU A 76 24.36 14.34 32.85
N SER A 77 25.42 13.53 32.75
CA SER A 77 26.79 13.97 32.99
C SER A 77 27.28 15.00 31.96
N GLN A 78 26.78 14.95 30.72
CA GLN A 78 27.09 15.96 29.69
C GLN A 78 26.31 17.28 29.90
N LYS A 79 25.15 17.21 30.58
CA LYS A 79 24.26 18.36 30.79
C LYS A 79 24.82 19.42 31.75
N SER A 80 25.91 19.14 32.46
CA SER A 80 26.67 20.12 33.26
C SER A 80 27.67 20.92 32.44
N VAL A 81 27.82 20.65 31.14
CA VAL A 81 28.64 21.45 30.21
C VAL A 81 27.69 22.16 29.25
N PRO A 82 27.71 23.50 29.15
CA PRO A 82 26.80 24.22 28.27
C PRO A 82 27.18 23.93 26.82
N SER A 83 26.39 23.09 26.16
CA SER A 83 26.54 22.76 24.74
C SER A 83 25.40 23.39 23.94
N SER A 84 25.74 24.31 23.05
CA SER A 84 24.83 25.03 22.15
C SER A 84 24.41 24.22 20.90
N PHE A 85 24.69 22.91 20.82
CA PHE A 85 24.41 22.11 19.62
C PHE A 85 23.94 20.68 19.96
N PRO A 86 23.10 20.05 19.09
CA PRO A 86 22.75 18.65 19.25
C PRO A 86 24.00 17.77 19.13
N ILE A 87 24.30 17.05 20.21
CA ILE A 87 25.46 16.17 20.32
C ILE A 87 25.16 14.89 19.54
N PHE A 88 25.64 14.82 18.29
CA PHE A 88 26.05 13.54 17.72
C PHE A 88 27.35 13.11 18.43
N PRO A 89 27.61 11.80 18.65
CA PRO A 89 28.94 11.37 19.02
C PRO A 89 29.89 11.68 17.86
N THR A 90 30.50 12.86 17.89
CA THR A 90 31.67 13.18 17.08
C THR A 90 32.77 12.26 17.57
N ALA A 91 33.13 11.26 16.76
CA ALA A 91 34.46 10.67 16.83
C ALA A 91 35.46 11.84 16.78
N ASN A 92 36.12 12.12 17.91
CA ASN A 92 37.10 13.18 18.00
C ASN A 92 38.19 12.96 16.93
N PRO A 93 38.33 13.83 15.91
CA PRO A 93 39.35 13.66 14.86
C PRO A 93 40.76 14.06 15.33
N TYR A 94 40.91 14.56 16.56
CA TYR A 94 42.17 15.05 17.11
C TYR A 94 42.88 14.03 18.03
N ALA A 95 42.57 12.74 17.89
CA ALA A 95 43.53 11.72 18.32
C ALA A 95 44.67 11.66 17.30
N ASP A 96 45.87 12.01 17.75
CA ASP A 96 47.13 11.97 17.02
C ASP A 96 47.26 10.71 16.16
N THR A 97 46.94 10.85 14.86
CA THR A 97 47.03 9.79 13.85
C THR A 97 48.11 10.15 12.84
N ASN A 98 49.27 10.66 13.28
CA ASN A 98 50.42 10.90 12.40
C ASN A 98 51.22 9.60 12.10
N LYS A 99 50.53 8.47 11.97
CA LYS A 99 51.10 7.19 11.50
C LYS A 99 50.24 6.47 10.46
N SER A 100 49.30 7.17 9.81
CA SER A 100 48.64 6.59 8.63
C SER A 100 49.63 6.56 7.47
N LYS A 101 50.18 5.38 7.19
CA LYS A 101 51.04 5.07 6.04
C LYS A 101 50.20 4.95 4.75
N MET A 102 49.20 5.81 4.58
CA MET A 102 48.39 5.88 3.37
C MET A 102 48.93 7.00 2.50
N THR A 103 49.43 6.64 1.34
CA THR A 103 50.02 7.57 0.37
C THR A 103 48.92 8.44 -0.25
N LYS A 104 49.29 9.66 -0.67
CA LYS A 104 48.37 10.59 -1.35
C LYS A 104 47.65 9.94 -2.54
N THR A 105 48.33 9.04 -3.24
CA THR A 105 47.79 8.23 -4.35
C THR A 105 46.68 7.29 -3.91
N GLU A 106 46.85 6.56 -2.82
CA GLU A 106 45.82 5.65 -2.29
C GLU A 106 44.57 6.40 -1.83
N ILE A 107 44.74 7.62 -1.29
CA ILE A 107 43.60 8.48 -0.91
C ILE A 107 42.82 8.92 -2.15
N VAL A 108 43.52 9.35 -3.21
CA VAL A 108 42.89 9.75 -4.47
C VAL A 108 42.15 8.57 -5.12
N ASP A 109 42.75 7.39 -5.13
CA ASP A 109 42.14 6.18 -5.69
C ASP A 109 40.92 5.73 -4.88
N LEU A 110 40.95 5.87 -3.55
CA LEU A 110 39.80 5.58 -2.70
C LEU A 110 38.64 6.53 -2.99
N ILE A 111 38.92 7.83 -3.12
CA ILE A 111 37.90 8.83 -3.46
C ILE A 111 37.30 8.54 -4.85
N LYS A 112 38.14 8.21 -5.84
CA LYS A 112 37.69 7.90 -7.20
C LYS A 112 36.82 6.65 -7.25
N THR A 113 37.23 5.61 -6.52
CA THR A 113 36.46 4.35 -6.37
C THR A 113 35.13 4.59 -5.67
N ALA A 114 35.12 5.40 -4.60
CA ALA A 114 33.89 5.75 -3.88
C ALA A 114 32.91 6.55 -4.75
N MET A 115 33.40 7.49 -5.56
CA MET A 115 32.57 8.25 -6.51
C MET A 115 31.96 7.34 -7.59
N ALA A 116 32.77 6.46 -8.20
CA ALA A 116 32.28 5.52 -9.22
C ALA A 116 31.26 4.52 -8.65
N SER A 117 31.47 4.05 -7.40
CA SER A 117 30.54 3.17 -6.71
C SER A 117 29.22 3.89 -6.39
N SER A 118 29.27 5.13 -5.88
CA SER A 118 28.10 5.94 -5.59
C SER A 118 27.27 6.25 -6.84
N GLU A 119 27.93 6.55 -7.96
CA GLU A 119 27.26 6.85 -9.22
C GLU A 119 26.57 5.60 -9.80
N SER A 120 27.22 4.44 -9.76
CA SER A 120 26.65 3.16 -10.17
C SER A 120 25.45 2.74 -9.31
N GLN A 121 25.57 2.87 -7.99
CA GLN A 121 24.48 2.54 -7.06
C GLN A 121 23.26 3.44 -7.25
N THR A 122 23.49 4.74 -7.46
CA THR A 122 22.43 5.72 -7.74
C THR A 122 21.73 5.43 -9.07
N ALA A 123 22.48 5.10 -10.12
CA ALA A 123 21.92 4.75 -11.42
C ALA A 123 21.07 3.47 -11.36
N GLN A 124 21.54 2.44 -10.64
CA GLN A 124 20.82 1.17 -10.50
C GLN A 124 19.54 1.31 -9.67
N GLN A 125 19.59 2.08 -8.57
CA GLN A 125 18.39 2.38 -7.77
C GLN A 125 17.33 3.14 -8.59
N ASN A 126 17.76 4.13 -9.38
CA ASN A 126 16.86 4.89 -10.24
C ASN A 126 16.25 4.03 -11.36
N ALA A 127 17.00 3.09 -11.94
CA ALA A 127 16.48 2.14 -12.93
C ALA A 127 15.42 1.19 -12.32
N ASN A 128 15.68 0.67 -11.12
CA ASN A 128 14.75 -0.20 -10.40
C ASN A 128 13.47 0.53 -9.98
N LEU A 129 13.57 1.79 -9.54
CA LEU A 129 12.40 2.60 -9.22
C LEU A 129 11.55 2.85 -10.48
N ARG A 130 12.18 3.20 -11.61
CA ARG A 130 11.47 3.41 -12.88
C ARG A 130 10.77 2.14 -13.38
N SER A 131 11.41 0.98 -13.29
CA SER A 131 10.79 -0.29 -13.71
C SER A 131 9.62 -0.68 -12.81
N THR A 132 9.73 -0.47 -11.49
CA THR A 132 8.66 -0.72 -10.51
C THR A 132 7.45 0.17 -10.77
N ILE A 133 7.66 1.48 -11.00
CA ILE A 133 6.58 2.42 -11.34
C ILE A 133 5.87 2.01 -12.63
N LYS A 134 6.64 1.62 -13.67
CA LYS A 134 6.07 1.17 -14.95
C LYS A 134 5.23 -0.10 -14.80
N SER A 135 5.72 -1.09 -14.05
CA SER A 135 4.99 -2.34 -13.77
C SER A 135 3.68 -2.08 -13.00
N PHE A 136 3.72 -1.19 -12.02
CA PHE A 136 2.53 -0.79 -11.27
C PHE A 136 1.50 -0.09 -12.18
N GLN A 137 1.93 0.84 -13.03
CA GLN A 137 1.07 1.51 -14.00
C GLN A 137 0.41 0.53 -14.97
N GLU A 138 1.16 -0.44 -15.48
CA GLU A 138 0.64 -1.48 -16.38
C GLU A 138 -0.39 -2.37 -15.67
N THR A 139 -0.11 -2.75 -14.42
CA THR A 139 -1.03 -3.54 -13.59
C THR A 139 -2.35 -2.79 -13.36
N MET A 140 -2.27 -1.51 -13.03
CA MET A 140 -3.46 -0.66 -12.87
C MET A 140 -4.26 -0.52 -14.17
N SER A 141 -3.58 -0.33 -15.30
CA SER A 141 -4.23 -0.26 -16.63
C SER A 141 -4.93 -1.57 -17.00
N ARG A 142 -4.35 -2.71 -16.65
CA ARG A 142 -4.98 -4.01 -16.86
C ARG A 142 -6.19 -4.21 -15.94
N ALA A 143 -6.09 -3.82 -14.67
CA ALA A 143 -7.17 -3.91 -13.71
C ALA A 143 -8.39 -3.05 -14.11
N THR A 144 -8.16 -1.82 -14.57
CA THR A 144 -9.24 -0.93 -15.04
C THR A 144 -9.93 -1.48 -16.28
N LYS A 145 -9.18 -1.97 -17.27
CA LYS A 145 -9.76 -2.63 -18.45
C LYS A 145 -10.62 -3.83 -18.09
N THR A 146 -10.16 -4.69 -17.17
CA THR A 146 -10.93 -5.85 -16.70
C THR A 146 -12.21 -5.42 -15.99
N LEU A 147 -12.14 -4.38 -15.15
CA LEU A 147 -13.29 -3.83 -14.45
C LEU A 147 -14.33 -3.21 -15.41
N ASP A 148 -13.89 -2.52 -16.45
CA ASP A 148 -14.79 -1.92 -17.43
C ASP A 148 -15.48 -2.99 -18.28
N ASN A 149 -14.76 -4.06 -18.64
CA ASN A 149 -15.33 -5.20 -19.35
C ASN A 149 -16.33 -5.99 -18.49
N SER A 150 -16.07 -6.14 -17.18
CA SER A 150 -16.97 -6.86 -16.27
C SER A 150 -18.26 -6.08 -16.00
N LYS A 151 -18.21 -4.75 -15.95
CA LYS A 151 -19.42 -3.90 -15.90
C LYS A 151 -20.28 -4.07 -17.15
N LYS A 152 -19.66 -4.11 -18.33
CA LYS A 152 -20.35 -4.31 -19.61
C LYS A 152 -21.01 -5.69 -19.69
N SER A 153 -20.31 -6.74 -19.25
CA SER A 153 -20.87 -8.10 -19.24
C SER A 153 -21.97 -8.27 -18.19
N SER A 154 -21.82 -7.67 -17.01
CA SER A 154 -22.85 -7.70 -15.95
C SER A 154 -24.13 -7.00 -16.40
N LYS A 155 -24.03 -5.87 -17.10
CA LYS A 155 -25.18 -5.18 -17.70
C LYS A 155 -25.89 -6.05 -18.74
N LYS A 156 -25.13 -6.68 -19.64
CA LYS A 156 -25.68 -7.62 -20.64
C LYS A 156 -26.41 -8.80 -19.99
N ARG A 157 -25.81 -9.39 -18.94
CA ARG A 157 -26.42 -10.50 -18.18
C ARG A 157 -27.73 -10.10 -17.49
N ALA A 158 -27.82 -8.88 -16.96
CA ALA A 158 -29.06 -8.38 -16.36
C ALA A 158 -30.17 -8.17 -17.40
N GLU A 159 -29.82 -7.66 -18.59
CA GLU A 159 -30.74 -7.51 -19.72
C GLU A 159 -31.25 -8.88 -20.21
N ASP A 160 -30.36 -9.87 -20.36
CA ASP A 160 -30.74 -11.24 -20.77
C ASP A 160 -31.69 -11.91 -19.76
N ILE A 161 -31.46 -11.72 -18.45
CA ILE A 161 -32.37 -12.22 -17.40
C ILE A 161 -33.73 -11.54 -17.48
N GLY A 162 -33.77 -10.22 -17.69
CA GLY A 162 -35.01 -9.46 -17.85
C GLY A 162 -35.83 -9.92 -19.06
N ILE A 163 -35.16 -10.16 -20.20
CA ILE A 163 -35.79 -10.69 -21.42
C ILE A 163 -36.34 -12.10 -21.17
N ASN A 164 -35.55 -12.99 -20.56
CA ASN A 164 -36.00 -14.36 -20.29
C ASN A 164 -37.18 -14.41 -19.31
N HIS A 165 -37.18 -13.57 -18.28
CA HIS A 165 -38.30 -13.45 -17.36
C HIS A 165 -39.57 -12.96 -18.08
N PHE A 166 -39.43 -11.93 -18.93
CA PHE A 166 -40.54 -11.40 -19.73
C PHE A 166 -41.13 -12.47 -20.67
N LEU A 167 -40.28 -13.23 -21.38
CA LEU A 167 -40.72 -14.31 -22.25
C LEU A 167 -41.41 -15.44 -21.47
N SER A 168 -40.87 -15.79 -20.29
CA SER A 168 -41.48 -16.80 -19.41
C SER A 168 -42.86 -16.38 -18.90
N ASP A 169 -43.01 -15.11 -18.51
CA ASP A 169 -44.29 -14.56 -18.08
C ASP A 169 -45.31 -14.51 -19.22
N LEU A 170 -44.87 -14.21 -20.45
CA LEU A 170 -45.73 -14.18 -21.63
C LEU A 170 -46.28 -15.58 -21.96
N LEU A 171 -45.43 -16.61 -21.87
CA LEU A 171 -45.80 -18.01 -22.02
C LEU A 171 -46.74 -18.47 -20.90
N ARG A 172 -46.49 -18.05 -19.66
CA ARG A 172 -47.35 -18.37 -18.51
C ARG A 172 -48.74 -17.73 -18.63
N LYS A 173 -48.82 -16.51 -19.18
CA LYS A 173 -50.08 -15.77 -19.35
C LYS A 173 -50.88 -16.19 -20.59
N ASN A 174 -50.27 -16.86 -21.56
CA ASN A 174 -50.92 -17.30 -22.81
C ASN A 174 -50.57 -18.76 -23.17
N PRO A 175 -50.94 -19.76 -22.34
CA PRO A 175 -50.64 -21.17 -22.62
C PRO A 175 -51.32 -21.69 -23.91
N ASP A 176 -52.42 -21.07 -24.32
CA ASP A 176 -53.27 -21.55 -25.43
C ASP A 176 -52.78 -21.17 -26.85
N VAL A 177 -51.67 -20.42 -26.98
CA VAL A 177 -51.12 -20.07 -28.30
C VAL A 177 -50.31 -21.24 -28.90
N LEU A 178 -49.88 -22.21 -28.08
CA LEU A 178 -49.19 -23.42 -28.57
C LEU A 178 -50.15 -24.56 -28.93
N LEU A 179 -51.41 -24.54 -28.46
CA LEU A 179 -52.41 -25.56 -28.79
C LEU A 179 -53.26 -25.22 -30.03
N ARG A 180 -53.22 -23.98 -30.52
CA ARG A 180 -54.06 -23.53 -31.64
C ARG A 180 -53.48 -23.74 -33.04
N ASN A 181 -52.23 -24.19 -33.16
CA ASN A 181 -51.60 -24.44 -34.48
C ASN A 181 -51.69 -25.90 -34.97
N HIS A 182 -52.35 -26.80 -34.22
CA HIS A 182 -52.50 -28.21 -34.63
C HIS A 182 -53.90 -28.64 -35.07
N GLN A 183 -54.87 -27.72 -35.16
CA GLN A 183 -56.13 -27.99 -35.82
C GLN A 183 -56.57 -26.77 -36.61
N VAL A 184 -56.42 -26.84 -37.94
CA VAL A 184 -57.46 -26.54 -38.94
C VAL A 184 -56.77 -26.55 -40.31
N THR A 185 -57.11 -27.60 -41.06
CA THR A 185 -56.93 -27.76 -42.49
C THR A 185 -57.74 -26.73 -43.28
N ASN A 186 -57.24 -26.41 -44.47
CA ASN A 186 -57.92 -25.83 -45.65
C ASN A 186 -57.64 -24.34 -45.92
N ALA A 187 -56.81 -24.13 -46.95
CA ALA A 187 -56.79 -22.92 -47.79
C ALA A 187 -58.13 -22.83 -48.60
N PRO A 188 -58.54 -21.69 -49.19
CA PRO A 188 -57.75 -21.05 -50.24
C PRO A 188 -57.84 -19.50 -50.37
N SER A 189 -57.01 -19.01 -51.29
CA SER A 189 -57.19 -17.87 -52.20
C SER A 189 -56.31 -16.63 -51.93
N ALA A 190 -55.53 -16.34 -52.96
CA ALA A 190 -54.67 -15.19 -53.13
C ALA A 190 -55.50 -13.94 -53.42
N GLU A 191 -55.21 -12.85 -52.71
CA GLU A 191 -55.40 -11.43 -53.07
C GLU A 191 -55.13 -10.60 -51.80
N ASP A 192 -53.87 -10.20 -51.59
CA ASP A 192 -53.50 -8.81 -51.29
C ASP A 192 -52.01 -8.73 -50.94
N LEU A 193 -51.28 -8.04 -51.82
CA LEU A 193 -49.89 -7.62 -51.65
C LEU A 193 -49.83 -6.34 -50.80
N ASP A 194 -48.65 -6.14 -50.23
CA ASP A 194 -48.16 -4.90 -49.60
C ASP A 194 -48.76 -4.49 -48.26
N ILE A 195 -47.99 -4.76 -47.19
CA ILE A 195 -47.44 -3.75 -46.26
C ILE A 195 -46.51 -4.50 -45.29
N ILE A 196 -45.20 -4.30 -45.45
CA ILE A 196 -44.18 -4.73 -44.47
C ILE A 196 -44.06 -3.59 -43.44
N PRO A 197 -44.36 -3.78 -42.15
CA PRO A 197 -44.00 -2.79 -41.15
C PRO A 197 -42.49 -2.89 -40.84
N GLU A 198 -41.71 -1.96 -41.39
CA GLU A 198 -40.33 -1.68 -40.96
C GLU A 198 -40.26 -1.56 -39.44
N THR A 199 -39.40 -2.39 -38.82
CA THR A 199 -39.24 -2.45 -37.38
C THR A 199 -38.44 -1.25 -36.84
N ALA A 200 -38.64 -0.94 -35.56
CA ALA A 200 -38.02 0.18 -34.84
C ALA A 200 -36.47 0.22 -34.83
N LEU A 201 -35.81 -0.81 -35.36
CA LEU A 201 -34.36 -0.91 -35.48
C LEU A 201 -33.79 0.01 -36.58
N GLU A 202 -34.59 0.33 -37.61
CA GLU A 202 -34.16 1.13 -38.78
C GLU A 202 -34.13 2.64 -38.48
N ARG A 203 -34.98 3.11 -37.55
CA ARG A 203 -35.04 4.53 -37.13
C ARG A 203 -33.83 4.99 -36.32
N LYS A 204 -33.12 4.09 -35.62
CA LYS A 204 -31.97 4.47 -34.76
C LYS A 204 -30.64 4.61 -35.50
N ARG A 205 -30.48 4.06 -36.71
CA ARG A 205 -29.23 4.19 -37.48
C ARG A 205 -29.04 5.58 -38.10
N LYS A 206 -30.12 6.34 -38.35
CA LYS A 206 -30.05 7.70 -38.93
C LYS A 206 -29.74 8.82 -37.93
N ALA A 207 -29.84 8.59 -36.62
CA ALA A 207 -29.71 9.65 -35.61
C ALA A 207 -28.34 9.72 -34.89
N GLY A 208 -27.41 8.79 -35.14
CA GLY A 208 -26.13 8.70 -34.42
C GLY A 208 -24.92 9.27 -35.16
N SER A 209 -25.10 9.83 -36.36
CA SER A 209 -24.03 10.34 -37.22
C SER A 209 -24.09 11.85 -37.27
N LEU A 210 -23.52 12.54 -36.27
CA LEU A 210 -22.80 13.81 -36.37
C LEU A 210 -22.57 14.35 -34.95
N LYS A 211 -21.31 14.29 -34.48
CA LYS A 211 -20.63 15.28 -33.61
C LYS A 211 -19.37 14.63 -33.01
N ARG A 212 -18.36 14.47 -33.88
CA ARG A 212 -16.94 14.59 -33.53
C ARG A 212 -16.32 15.53 -34.55
N VAL A 213 -15.23 16.19 -34.14
CA VAL A 213 -14.48 17.28 -34.83
C VAL A 213 -15.06 18.65 -34.44
N LYS A 214 -14.37 19.59 -33.77
CA LYS A 214 -12.93 19.90 -33.63
C LYS A 214 -12.78 20.85 -32.42
N LEU A 215 -11.79 20.65 -31.55
CA LEU A 215 -10.94 21.76 -31.12
C LEU A 215 -9.59 21.19 -30.67
N ILE A 216 -8.59 21.49 -31.49
CA ILE A 216 -7.18 21.16 -31.31
C ILE A 216 -6.53 22.33 -30.56
N LEU A 217 -5.68 21.96 -29.61
CA LEU A 217 -4.69 22.75 -28.86
C LEU A 217 -3.79 23.60 -29.77
N LEU A 218 -3.40 24.82 -29.37
CA LEU A 218 -1.98 25.26 -29.29
C LEU A 218 -1.80 26.74 -28.92
N LEU A 219 -0.87 26.92 -27.97
CA LEU A 219 -0.10 28.12 -27.57
C LEU A 219 -0.81 29.14 -26.66
#